data_AF-A0A9J6EXZ0-F1
#
_entry.id   AF-A0A9J6EXZ0-F1
#
_cell.length_a   1.000
_cell.length_b   1.000
_cell.length_c   1.000
_cell.angle_alpha   90.00
_cell.angle_beta   90.00
_cell.angle_gamma   90.00
#
_symmetry.space_group_name_H-M   'P 1'
#
loop_
_entity.id
_entity.type
_entity.pdbx_description
1 polymer ?
#
loop_
_entity_poly.entity_id
_entity_poly.type
_entity_poly.pdbx_seq_one_letter_code
_entity_poly.pdbx_strand_id
1 'polypeptide(L)'
;MARAASKRPLSVKGQGSPKRLKRDDCFERRSGILTQRDLRSYISKWRAPVESELVDGSRLQSAPAPSSGPVLLYAAALLNHMGAPHSQELLFHRMVESFKYAYAKFNELSDEDFVNLSASMRSITSVEHVRRTLSLIDDQRTYDDPRHYGLHRLGRMQHGSSHFAFLGSAGDAVSMTGSLGEHFGARCVSPTLGVVLNNHMSEFTLPRPPMPGYQPNENNYIEPGKRPVTAMAPGLLVDRRGDVQLVIGASGGSRIVSSAASVIHNIVRRDMSVEEAIEAPRLHHQLLPNVVVYERHFSEEVLESLRRRGHVVKPIDRRPAAVNAIARAQDRVIYAVADFRKGGIVDGY
;
A
#
# COMPACT_ATOMS: atom_id res chain seq x y z
N MET A 1 -6.62 -6.04 -30.58
CA MET A 1 -5.34 -6.51 -29.99
C MET A 1 -5.48 -7.43 -28.77
N ALA A 2 -6.69 -7.67 -28.23
CA ALA A 2 -6.92 -8.64 -27.13
C ALA A 2 -6.94 -10.14 -27.52
N ARG A 3 -6.74 -10.48 -28.80
CA ARG A 3 -6.97 -11.85 -29.31
C ARG A 3 -5.87 -12.88 -29.02
N ALA A 4 -4.69 -12.48 -28.56
CA ALA A 4 -3.62 -13.43 -28.23
C ALA A 4 -3.71 -13.96 -26.79
N ALA A 5 -4.23 -13.16 -25.84
CA ALA A 5 -4.39 -13.55 -24.45
C ALA A 5 -5.68 -14.35 -24.18
N SER A 6 -6.70 -14.22 -25.03
CA SER A 6 -8.02 -14.86 -24.79
C SER A 6 -8.17 -16.27 -25.36
N LYS A 7 -7.20 -16.78 -26.15
CA LYS A 7 -7.32 -18.10 -26.80
C LYS A 7 -6.54 -19.23 -26.14
N ARG A 8 -5.68 -18.92 -25.18
CA ARG A 8 -5.02 -19.88 -24.30
C ARG A 8 -4.80 -19.19 -22.96
N PRO A 9 -5.02 -19.84 -21.81
CA PRO A 9 -4.36 -19.38 -20.60
C PRO A 9 -2.87 -19.23 -20.93
N LEU A 10 -2.14 -18.35 -20.26
CA LEU A 10 -0.69 -18.41 -20.21
C LEU A 10 -0.28 -19.70 -19.46
N SER A 11 -0.73 -20.87 -19.93
CA SER A 11 -0.22 -22.16 -19.54
C SER A 11 1.12 -22.30 -20.24
N VAL A 12 2.18 -22.36 -19.44
CA VAL A 12 3.49 -22.88 -19.87
C VAL A 12 3.40 -24.41 -19.96
N LYS A 13 2.29 -24.94 -20.51
CA LYS A 13 2.05 -26.35 -20.80
C LYS A 13 1.23 -26.42 -22.09
N GLY A 14 1.94 -26.39 -23.21
CA GLY A 14 1.40 -26.59 -24.54
C GLY A 14 2.54 -26.45 -25.55
N GLN A 15 2.82 -27.52 -26.30
CA GLN A 15 3.89 -27.64 -27.31
C GLN A 15 3.65 -26.75 -28.56
N GLY A 16 3.38 -25.47 -28.37
CA GLY A 16 3.47 -24.44 -29.40
C GLY A 16 4.61 -23.51 -29.04
N SER A 17 5.59 -23.35 -29.93
CA SER A 17 6.70 -22.41 -29.77
C SER A 17 6.20 -21.06 -29.22
N PRO A 18 6.57 -20.65 -28.00
CA PRO A 18 6.27 -19.31 -27.53
C PRO A 18 6.88 -18.36 -28.55
N LYS A 19 6.10 -17.38 -29.04
CA LYS A 19 6.68 -16.25 -29.78
C LYS A 19 7.82 -15.74 -28.89
N ARG A 20 9.06 -15.96 -29.32
CA ARG A 20 10.24 -15.57 -28.54
C ARG A 20 10.09 -14.06 -28.32
N LEU A 21 10.24 -13.60 -27.07
CA LEU A 21 10.94 -12.32 -26.91
C LEU A 21 12.29 -12.57 -27.58
N LYS A 22 12.42 -12.20 -28.86
CA LYS A 22 13.75 -11.87 -29.38
C LYS A 22 14.26 -10.82 -28.42
N ARG A 23 15.54 -10.89 -28.01
CA ARG A 23 16.16 -9.88 -27.15
C ARG A 23 15.73 -8.51 -27.65
N ASP A 24 14.79 -7.90 -26.94
CA ASP A 24 14.19 -6.66 -27.39
C ASP A 24 15.27 -5.59 -27.27
N ASP A 25 15.27 -4.61 -28.18
CA ASP A 25 16.25 -3.52 -28.28
C ASP A 25 16.49 -2.81 -26.92
N CYS A 26 15.49 -2.82 -26.03
CA CYS A 26 15.60 -2.32 -24.67
C CYS A 26 16.61 -3.05 -23.77
N PHE A 27 16.76 -4.37 -23.90
CA PHE A 27 17.68 -5.16 -23.08
C PHE A 27 19.11 -5.04 -23.59
N GLU A 28 19.30 -4.97 -24.92
CA GLU A 28 20.62 -4.82 -25.52
C GLU A 28 21.19 -3.41 -25.33
N ARG A 29 20.39 -2.36 -25.51
CA ARG A 29 20.84 -0.96 -25.31
C ARG A 29 21.12 -0.58 -23.86
N ARG A 30 20.65 -1.36 -22.88
CA ARG A 30 20.74 -1.02 -21.45
C ARG A 30 21.42 -2.09 -20.60
N SER A 31 22.13 -3.04 -21.23
CA SER A 31 22.81 -4.14 -20.54
C SER A 31 21.90 -4.91 -19.57
N GLY A 32 20.66 -5.15 -19.99
CA GLY A 32 19.67 -5.82 -19.16
C GLY A 32 20.01 -7.30 -18.95
N ILE A 33 19.87 -7.77 -17.71
CA ILE A 33 20.27 -9.13 -17.30
C ILE A 33 19.14 -10.18 -17.39
N LEU A 34 17.93 -9.77 -17.79
CA LEU A 34 16.78 -10.68 -17.89
C LEU A 34 17.00 -11.72 -18.99
N THR A 35 16.83 -13.00 -18.65
CA THR A 35 16.97 -14.12 -19.58
C THR A 35 15.64 -14.78 -19.89
N GLN A 36 15.60 -15.58 -20.97
CA GLN A 36 14.43 -16.42 -21.26
C GLN A 36 14.17 -17.47 -20.16
N ARG A 37 15.22 -17.90 -19.46
CA ARG A 37 15.09 -18.84 -18.35
C ARG A 37 14.29 -18.20 -17.23
N ASP A 38 14.59 -16.95 -16.85
CA ASP A 38 13.88 -16.22 -15.79
C ASP A 38 12.38 -16.13 -16.07
N LEU A 39 12.00 -15.79 -17.31
CA LEU A 39 10.60 -15.71 -17.74
C LEU A 39 9.90 -17.08 -17.71
N ARG A 40 10.59 -18.17 -18.03
CA ARG A 40 10.02 -19.52 -18.05
C ARG A 40 9.93 -20.15 -16.66
N SER A 41 10.82 -19.78 -15.75
CA SER A 41 10.85 -20.32 -14.39
C SER A 41 9.94 -19.56 -13.41
N TYR A 42 9.46 -18.36 -13.78
CA TYR A 42 8.58 -17.59 -12.91
C TYR A 42 7.23 -18.28 -12.71
N ILE A 43 6.80 -18.35 -11.45
CA ILE A 43 5.46 -18.79 -11.04
C ILE A 43 4.86 -17.79 -10.05
N SER A 44 3.57 -17.50 -10.20
CA SER A 44 2.82 -16.73 -9.20
C SER A 44 2.67 -17.55 -7.92
N LYS A 45 2.96 -16.94 -6.77
CA LYS A 45 2.87 -17.62 -5.46
C LYS A 45 1.54 -17.32 -4.80
N TRP A 46 0.85 -18.38 -4.36
CA TRP A 46 -0.29 -18.29 -3.46
C TRP A 46 0.21 -18.24 -2.02
N ARG A 47 -0.27 -17.28 -1.25
CA ARG A 47 0.08 -17.13 0.17
C ARG A 47 -1.17 -16.84 0.98
N ALA A 48 -1.17 -17.30 2.22
CA ALA A 48 -2.20 -16.91 3.18
C ALA A 48 -2.14 -15.39 3.40
N PRO A 49 -3.28 -14.71 3.55
CA PRO A 49 -3.29 -13.29 3.89
C PRO A 49 -2.75 -13.10 5.31
N VAL A 50 -2.21 -11.90 5.56
CA VAL A 50 -2.04 -11.40 6.92
C VAL A 50 -3.34 -10.73 7.37
N GLU A 51 -3.62 -10.75 8.66
CA GLU A 51 -4.85 -10.17 9.20
C GLU A 51 -4.65 -9.45 10.55
N SER A 52 -5.55 -8.51 10.81
CA SER A 52 -5.67 -7.78 12.09
C SER A 52 -7.15 -7.63 12.43
N GLU A 53 -7.50 -7.87 13.69
CA GLU A 53 -8.83 -7.59 14.22
C GLU A 53 -8.99 -6.08 14.50
N LEU A 54 -10.18 -5.53 14.26
CA LEU A 54 -10.57 -4.16 14.59
C LEU A 54 -11.45 -4.16 15.86
N VAL A 55 -11.70 -3.00 16.46
CA VAL A 55 -12.44 -2.85 17.73
C VAL A 55 -13.87 -3.39 17.70
N ASP A 56 -14.49 -3.45 16.53
CA ASP A 56 -15.83 -4.02 16.32
C ASP A 56 -15.80 -5.56 16.11
N GLY A 57 -14.61 -6.17 16.12
CA GLY A 57 -14.36 -7.58 15.88
C GLY A 57 -14.36 -7.99 14.40
N SER A 58 -14.49 -7.03 13.47
CA SER A 58 -14.20 -7.28 12.06
C SER A 58 -12.70 -7.56 11.85
N ARG A 59 -12.36 -8.28 10.80
CA ARG A 59 -10.97 -8.60 10.45
C ARG A 59 -10.59 -7.93 9.15
N LEU A 60 -9.56 -7.10 9.19
CA LEU A 60 -8.92 -6.57 8.00
C LEU A 60 -7.84 -7.54 7.53
N GLN A 61 -7.90 -7.92 6.27
CA GLN A 61 -6.98 -8.85 5.62
C GLN A 61 -6.23 -8.16 4.49
N SER A 62 -4.96 -8.54 4.28
CA SER A 62 -4.13 -8.01 3.20
C SER A 62 -3.06 -9.00 2.74
N ALA A 63 -2.41 -8.69 1.62
CA ALA A 63 -1.31 -9.50 1.10
C ALA A 63 -0.09 -9.47 2.05
N PRO A 64 0.60 -10.61 2.30
CA PRO A 64 1.80 -10.63 3.12
C PRO A 64 2.98 -9.91 2.45
N ALA A 65 4.11 -9.81 3.17
CA ALA A 65 5.34 -9.30 2.61
C ALA A 65 5.77 -10.14 1.38
N PRO A 66 6.38 -9.54 0.33
CA PRO A 66 6.96 -8.20 0.28
C PRO A 66 5.96 -7.06 -0.03
N SER A 67 4.64 -7.32 -0.05
CA SER A 67 3.63 -6.27 -0.12
C SER A 67 3.56 -5.49 1.20
N SER A 68 3.10 -4.23 1.16
CA SER A 68 2.86 -3.40 2.35
C SER A 68 1.57 -3.72 3.10
N GLY A 69 0.96 -4.89 2.87
CA GLY A 69 -0.24 -5.30 3.60
C GLY A 69 -0.07 -5.27 5.12
N PRO A 70 1.03 -5.80 5.70
CA PRO A 70 1.26 -5.70 7.14
C PRO A 70 1.35 -4.25 7.66
N VAL A 71 1.85 -3.33 6.82
CA VAL A 71 1.93 -1.89 7.16
C VAL A 71 0.54 -1.25 7.13
N LEU A 72 -0.31 -1.63 6.17
CA LEU A 72 -1.72 -1.22 6.14
C LEU A 72 -2.47 -1.73 7.37
N LEU A 73 -2.32 -3.01 7.72
CA LEU A 73 -2.95 -3.58 8.91
C LEU A 73 -2.53 -2.83 10.17
N TYR A 74 -1.24 -2.55 10.32
CA TYR A 74 -0.75 -1.84 11.49
C TYR A 74 -1.23 -0.39 11.55
N ALA A 75 -1.21 0.33 10.43
CA ALA A 75 -1.76 1.68 10.35
C ALA A 75 -3.26 1.69 10.69
N ALA A 76 -4.05 0.78 10.11
CA ALA A 76 -5.47 0.66 10.39
C ALA A 76 -5.72 0.33 11.87
N ALA A 77 -4.97 -0.60 12.46
CA ALA A 77 -5.08 -0.95 13.88
C ALA A 77 -4.77 0.24 14.80
N LEU A 78 -3.70 1.00 14.55
CA LEU A 78 -3.39 2.22 15.31
C LEU A 78 -4.54 3.23 15.24
N LEU A 79 -5.07 3.50 14.04
CA LEU A 79 -6.21 4.41 13.86
C LEU A 79 -7.50 3.90 14.49
N ASN A 80 -7.67 2.58 14.60
CA ASN A 80 -8.86 1.98 15.16
C ASN A 80 -8.83 1.97 16.70
N HIS A 81 -7.63 1.85 17.28
CA HIS A 81 -7.39 1.78 18.73
C HIS A 81 -6.97 3.11 19.39
N MET A 82 -6.75 4.20 18.65
CA MET A 82 -6.36 5.52 19.20
C MET A 82 -7.44 6.24 20.04
N GLY A 83 -8.55 5.57 20.34
CA GLY A 83 -9.67 6.09 21.12
C GLY A 83 -10.63 6.96 20.30
N ALA A 84 -11.31 7.88 20.99
CA ALA A 84 -12.14 8.91 20.38
C ALA A 84 -11.56 10.29 20.76
N PRO A 85 -10.65 10.85 19.94
CA PRO A 85 -10.11 12.18 20.17
C PRO A 85 -11.21 13.22 20.35
N HIS A 86 -11.07 14.12 21.33
CA HIS A 86 -12.08 15.13 21.66
C HIS A 86 -12.15 16.29 20.65
N SER A 87 -11.25 16.33 19.66
CA SER A 87 -11.21 17.38 18.65
C SER A 87 -10.63 16.87 17.32
N GLN A 88 -10.88 17.59 16.23
CA GLN A 88 -10.33 17.26 14.90
C GLN A 88 -8.82 17.45 14.86
N GLU A 89 -8.30 18.45 15.56
CA GLU A 89 -6.87 18.73 15.67
C GLU A 89 -6.13 17.55 16.28
N LEU A 90 -6.66 17.01 17.39
CA LEU A 90 -6.07 15.87 18.06
C LEU A 90 -6.21 14.59 17.22
N LEU A 91 -7.36 14.41 16.57
CA LEU A 91 -7.58 13.29 15.64
C LEU A 91 -6.50 13.26 14.57
N PHE A 92 -6.32 14.35 13.83
CA PHE A 92 -5.37 14.39 12.73
C PHE A 92 -3.92 14.36 13.21
N HIS A 93 -3.61 14.91 14.37
CA HIS A 93 -2.30 14.73 14.99
C HIS A 93 -1.97 13.25 15.26
N ARG A 94 -2.86 12.54 15.97
CA ARG A 94 -2.70 11.11 16.24
C ARG A 94 -2.68 10.27 14.97
N MET A 95 -3.45 10.64 13.94
CA MET A 95 -3.40 9.99 12.64
C MET A 95 -2.02 10.11 11.98
N VAL A 96 -1.44 11.33 11.98
CA VAL A 96 -0.09 11.56 11.43
C VAL A 96 0.96 10.75 12.20
N GLU A 97 0.94 10.79 13.53
CA GLU A 97 1.86 10.03 14.38
C GLU A 97 1.72 8.51 14.14
N SER A 98 0.49 8.01 14.02
CA SER A 98 0.22 6.61 13.68
C SER A 98 0.81 6.22 12.33
N PHE A 99 0.74 7.10 11.32
CA PHE A 99 1.41 6.85 10.04
C PHE A 99 2.93 6.81 10.19
N LYS A 100 3.54 7.71 10.97
CA LYS A 100 5.00 7.68 11.22
C LYS A 100 5.44 6.33 11.79
N TYR A 101 4.73 5.81 12.78
CA TYR A 101 4.99 4.48 13.34
C TYR A 101 4.77 3.35 12.33
N ALA A 102 3.70 3.43 11.52
CA ALA A 102 3.44 2.42 10.50
C ALA A 102 4.54 2.39 9.42
N TYR A 103 4.93 3.54 8.86
CA TYR A 103 5.99 3.58 7.84
C TYR A 103 7.38 3.26 8.37
N ALA A 104 7.62 3.31 9.69
CA ALA A 104 8.83 2.71 10.26
C ALA A 104 8.88 1.21 9.94
N LYS A 105 7.75 0.50 10.08
CA LYS A 105 7.63 -0.94 9.81
C LYS A 105 7.77 -1.32 8.34
N PHE A 106 7.46 -0.41 7.41
CA PHE A 106 7.76 -0.61 5.99
C PHE A 106 9.24 -0.96 5.78
N ASN A 107 10.14 -0.33 6.54
CA ASN A 107 11.59 -0.53 6.41
C ASN A 107 12.09 -1.82 7.07
N GLU A 108 11.22 -2.60 7.70
CA GLU A 108 11.50 -3.93 8.24
C GLU A 108 11.05 -5.05 7.29
N LEU A 109 10.29 -4.72 6.23
CA LEU A 109 9.79 -5.70 5.27
C LEU A 109 10.91 -6.23 4.35
N SER A 110 10.67 -7.43 3.80
CA SER A 110 11.51 -8.13 2.83
C SER A 110 10.71 -9.23 2.12
N ASP A 111 11.34 -9.93 1.17
CA ASP A 111 10.82 -11.17 0.62
C ASP A 111 10.94 -12.31 1.64
N GLU A 112 9.81 -12.86 2.06
CA GLU A 112 9.74 -13.95 3.05
C GLU A 112 10.41 -15.26 2.58
N ASP A 113 10.67 -15.44 1.28
CA ASP A 113 11.44 -16.59 0.80
C ASP A 113 12.96 -16.46 1.09
N PHE A 114 13.41 -15.25 1.46
CA PHE A 114 14.81 -14.94 1.73
C PHE A 114 15.05 -14.54 3.19
N VAL A 115 14.06 -13.92 3.84
CA VAL A 115 14.16 -13.44 5.22
C VAL A 115 12.96 -13.91 6.04
N ASN A 116 13.20 -14.54 7.19
CA ASN A 116 12.10 -14.96 8.07
C ASN A 116 11.53 -13.75 8.84
N LEU A 117 10.34 -13.30 8.43
CA LEU A 117 9.64 -12.15 9.04
C LEU A 117 8.59 -12.57 10.07
N SER A 118 8.43 -13.86 10.35
CA SER A 118 7.27 -14.38 11.11
C SER A 118 7.12 -13.77 12.49
N ALA A 119 8.23 -13.54 13.20
CA ALA A 119 8.20 -12.94 14.53
C ALA A 119 7.80 -11.45 14.47
N SER A 120 8.40 -10.69 13.56
CA SER A 120 8.09 -9.26 13.36
C SER A 120 6.66 -9.06 12.91
N MET A 121 6.17 -9.87 11.97
CA MET A 121 4.81 -9.77 11.44
C MET A 121 3.74 -10.10 12.49
N ARG A 122 3.97 -11.12 13.33
CA ARG A 122 3.07 -11.41 14.47
C ARG A 122 3.05 -10.28 15.50
N SER A 123 4.18 -9.62 15.72
CA SER A 123 4.26 -8.55 16.71
C SER A 123 3.51 -7.30 16.26
N ILE A 124 3.60 -6.91 14.98
CA ILE A 124 3.05 -5.61 14.53
C ILE A 124 1.51 -5.60 14.46
N THR A 125 0.87 -6.75 14.30
CA THR A 125 -0.60 -6.85 14.28
C THR A 125 -1.20 -7.18 15.66
N SER A 126 -0.40 -7.30 16.72
CA SER A 126 -0.91 -7.60 18.05
C SER A 126 -1.49 -6.35 18.73
N VAL A 127 -2.62 -6.53 19.44
CA VAL A 127 -3.27 -5.45 20.21
C VAL A 127 -2.32 -4.88 21.28
N GLU A 128 -1.47 -5.72 21.88
CA GLU A 128 -0.48 -5.29 22.86
C GLU A 128 0.55 -4.33 22.24
N HIS A 129 1.08 -4.67 21.06
CA HIS A 129 2.03 -3.82 20.36
C HIS A 129 1.39 -2.50 19.93
N VAL A 130 0.16 -2.55 19.40
CA VAL A 130 -0.61 -1.36 19.02
C VAL A 130 -0.81 -0.43 20.23
N ARG A 131 -1.24 -0.96 21.38
CA ARG A 131 -1.41 -0.17 22.62
C ARG A 131 -0.10 0.42 23.12
N ARG A 132 0.99 -0.35 23.08
CA ARG A 132 2.32 0.14 23.44
C ARG A 132 2.72 1.30 22.55
N THR A 133 2.55 1.19 21.24
CA THR A 133 2.88 2.27 20.30
C THR A 133 2.01 3.50 20.53
N LEU A 134 0.71 3.34 20.75
CA LEU A 134 -0.18 4.46 21.07
C LEU A 134 0.25 5.19 22.35
N SER A 135 0.80 4.48 23.34
CA SER A 135 1.32 5.11 24.57
C SER A 135 2.58 5.96 24.36
N LEU A 136 3.26 5.80 23.21
CA LEU A 136 4.43 6.59 22.84
C LEU A 136 4.04 7.87 22.07
N ILE A 137 2.78 8.01 21.65
CA ILE A 137 2.30 9.21 20.96
C ILE A 137 2.11 10.32 21.99
N ASP A 138 2.82 11.43 21.81
CA ASP A 138 2.71 12.63 22.64
C ASP A 138 1.73 13.62 21.98
N ASP A 139 0.55 13.79 22.57
CA ASP A 139 -0.52 14.63 22.03
C ASP A 139 -0.13 16.12 21.81
N GLN A 140 1.00 16.56 22.37
CA GLN A 140 1.47 17.95 22.31
C GLN A 140 2.61 18.18 21.30
N ARG A 141 3.24 17.13 20.77
CA ARG A 141 4.37 17.30 19.86
C ARG A 141 4.63 16.10 18.96
N THR A 142 5.35 16.35 17.87
CA THR A 142 6.02 15.32 17.10
C THR A 142 7.52 15.31 17.39
N TYR A 143 8.14 14.16 17.18
CA TYR A 143 9.60 14.01 17.27
C TYR A 143 10.24 14.09 15.88
N ASP A 144 11.31 14.88 15.79
CA ASP A 144 12.13 14.98 14.57
C ASP A 144 13.06 13.78 14.40
N ASP A 145 13.52 13.16 15.49
CA ASP A 145 14.40 11.99 15.44
C ASP A 145 13.61 10.72 15.04
N PRO A 146 13.84 10.14 13.85
CA PRO A 146 13.16 8.94 13.39
C PRO A 146 13.42 7.70 14.25
N ARG A 147 14.48 7.69 15.05
CA ARG A 147 14.77 6.60 16.00
C ARG A 147 13.70 6.48 17.07
N HIS A 148 12.99 7.58 17.39
CA HIS A 148 11.82 7.54 18.26
C HIS A 148 10.74 6.59 17.73
N TYR A 149 10.56 6.54 16.41
CA TYR A 149 9.59 5.67 15.74
C TYR A 149 10.16 4.27 15.43
N GLY A 150 11.37 3.95 15.91
CA GLY A 150 12.04 2.68 15.66
C GLY A 150 12.76 2.58 14.31
N LEU A 151 13.01 3.71 13.63
CA LEU A 151 13.68 3.70 12.34
C LEU A 151 15.20 3.64 12.48
N HIS A 152 15.76 2.49 12.10
CA HIS A 152 17.21 2.26 12.05
C HIS A 152 17.72 2.01 10.63
N ARG A 153 16.84 1.58 9.74
CA ARG A 153 17.16 1.18 8.37
C ARG A 153 16.22 1.87 7.39
N LEU A 154 16.69 2.12 6.17
CA LEU A 154 15.91 2.77 5.13
C LEU A 154 15.87 1.95 3.84
N GLY A 155 14.65 1.71 3.35
CA GLY A 155 14.36 1.16 2.03
C GLY A 155 14.03 2.23 1.00
N ARG A 156 13.50 1.79 -0.15
CA ARG A 156 13.06 2.68 -1.23
C ARG A 156 11.59 2.42 -1.53
N MET A 157 10.86 3.49 -1.83
CA MET A 157 9.47 3.42 -2.30
C MET A 157 9.35 4.07 -3.68
N GLN A 158 8.54 3.48 -4.54
CA GLN A 158 8.22 4.05 -5.85
C GLN A 158 6.83 4.69 -5.91
N HIS A 159 6.61 5.41 -7.00
CA HIS A 159 5.35 6.03 -7.36
C HIS A 159 4.70 5.28 -8.51
N GLY A 160 3.38 5.33 -8.62
CA GLY A 160 2.65 4.74 -9.74
C GLY A 160 2.05 3.37 -9.40
N SER A 161 0.73 3.28 -9.47
CA SER A 161 -0.03 2.03 -9.35
C SER A 161 -1.45 2.25 -9.85
N SER A 162 -2.21 1.18 -9.97
CA SER A 162 -3.66 1.17 -10.20
C SER A 162 -4.29 0.14 -9.29
N HIS A 163 -5.48 0.44 -8.78
CA HIS A 163 -6.21 -0.44 -7.89
C HIS A 163 -7.57 -0.79 -8.47
N PHE A 164 -7.97 -2.04 -8.31
CA PHE A 164 -9.22 -2.60 -8.79
C PHE A 164 -9.87 -3.39 -7.65
N ALA A 165 -11.17 -3.18 -7.47
CA ALA A 165 -11.99 -3.90 -6.52
C ALA A 165 -13.12 -4.59 -7.29
N PHE A 166 -13.38 -5.85 -6.96
CA PHE A 166 -14.45 -6.65 -7.56
C PHE A 166 -15.23 -7.37 -6.45
N LEU A 167 -16.54 -7.46 -6.63
CA LEU A 167 -17.45 -8.24 -5.80
C LEU A 167 -18.42 -8.99 -6.71
N GLY A 168 -18.42 -10.31 -6.63
CA GLY A 168 -19.30 -11.20 -7.37
C GLY A 168 -20.62 -11.43 -6.65
N SER A 169 -21.64 -11.82 -7.41
CA SER A 169 -22.99 -12.11 -6.88
C SER A 169 -23.01 -13.26 -5.87
N ALA A 170 -22.09 -14.23 -6.00
CA ALA A 170 -21.90 -15.34 -5.07
C ALA A 170 -21.14 -14.95 -3.77
N GLY A 171 -20.69 -13.70 -3.65
CA GLY A 171 -19.88 -13.24 -2.50
C GLY A 171 -18.37 -13.30 -2.73
N ASP A 172 -17.90 -13.78 -3.88
CA ASP A 172 -16.49 -13.74 -4.25
C ASP A 172 -15.98 -12.29 -4.29
N ALA A 173 -14.86 -12.00 -3.62
CA ALA A 173 -14.30 -10.65 -3.58
C ALA A 173 -12.82 -10.65 -4.00
N VAL A 174 -12.43 -9.63 -4.76
CA VAL A 174 -11.04 -9.45 -5.21
C VAL A 174 -10.62 -8.01 -5.01
N SER A 175 -9.60 -7.81 -4.16
CA SER A 175 -8.87 -6.55 -4.03
C SER A 175 -7.52 -6.71 -4.73
N MET A 176 -7.27 -5.95 -5.80
CA MET A 176 -6.10 -6.12 -6.65
C MET A 176 -5.40 -4.79 -6.92
N THR A 177 -4.12 -4.73 -6.57
CA THR A 177 -3.25 -3.59 -6.92
C THR A 177 -2.19 -4.04 -7.91
N GLY A 178 -2.07 -3.34 -9.04
CA GLY A 178 -1.05 -3.57 -10.05
C GLY A 178 -0.20 -2.33 -10.28
N SER A 179 1.06 -2.53 -10.68
CA SER A 179 1.98 -1.43 -10.98
C SER A 179 3.00 -1.81 -12.06
N LEU A 180 3.53 -0.79 -12.73
CA LEU A 180 4.73 -0.89 -13.57
C LEU A 180 5.94 -0.29 -12.85
N GLY A 181 5.85 0.02 -11.56
CA GLY A 181 6.70 1.00 -10.90
C GLY A 181 6.25 2.42 -11.24
N GLU A 182 7.21 3.27 -11.60
CA GLU A 182 6.99 4.65 -12.05
C GLU A 182 6.09 4.73 -13.30
N HIS A 183 5.63 5.94 -13.63
CA HIS A 183 4.84 6.15 -14.84
C HIS A 183 5.58 5.65 -16.10
N PHE A 184 4.93 4.73 -16.83
CA PHE A 184 5.48 3.99 -17.98
C PHE A 184 6.67 3.06 -17.64
N GLY A 185 6.84 2.70 -16.37
CA GLY A 185 7.83 1.75 -15.87
C GLY A 185 9.25 2.07 -16.32
N ALA A 186 9.91 1.11 -16.97
CA ALA A 186 11.27 1.27 -17.49
C ALA A 186 11.34 2.21 -18.72
N ARG A 187 10.20 2.72 -19.20
CA ARG A 187 10.03 3.45 -20.47
C ARG A 187 10.58 2.65 -21.65
N CYS A 188 10.39 1.35 -21.57
CA CYS A 188 10.72 0.39 -22.60
C CYS A 188 9.43 -0.29 -23.06
N VAL A 189 9.22 -0.34 -24.37
CA VAL A 189 8.12 -1.08 -24.99
C VAL A 189 8.72 -2.18 -25.84
N SER A 190 8.25 -3.41 -25.66
CA SER A 190 8.58 -4.50 -26.56
C SER A 190 8.01 -4.20 -27.94
N PRO A 191 8.83 -4.01 -28.99
CA PRO A 191 8.34 -3.67 -30.33
C PRO A 191 7.48 -4.79 -30.94
N THR A 192 7.66 -6.02 -30.48
CA THR A 192 6.92 -7.19 -30.99
C THR A 192 5.63 -7.46 -30.24
N LEU A 193 5.59 -7.18 -28.93
CA LEU A 193 4.42 -7.47 -28.09
C LEU A 193 3.58 -6.23 -27.75
N GLY A 194 4.12 -5.02 -27.93
CA GLY A 194 3.49 -3.78 -27.48
C GLY A 194 3.40 -3.67 -25.95
N VAL A 195 4.18 -4.46 -25.22
CA VAL A 195 4.16 -4.52 -23.75
C VAL A 195 5.15 -3.52 -23.18
N VAL A 196 4.69 -2.69 -22.24
CA VAL A 196 5.55 -1.79 -21.46
C VAL A 196 6.20 -2.56 -20.31
N LEU A 197 7.51 -2.50 -20.19
CA LEU A 197 8.25 -3.17 -19.11
C LEU A 197 8.26 -2.34 -17.83
N ASN A 198 8.21 -3.04 -16.69
CA ASN A 198 8.18 -2.41 -15.38
C ASN A 198 9.56 -1.97 -14.86
N ASN A 199 9.47 -1.12 -13.85
CA ASN A 199 10.43 -0.53 -12.93
C ASN A 199 11.02 -1.30 -11.76
N HIS A 200 10.44 -2.43 -11.39
CA HIS A 200 10.36 -2.81 -9.96
C HIS A 200 11.71 -3.12 -9.32
N MET A 201 12.74 -3.43 -10.11
CA MET A 201 14.12 -3.57 -9.61
C MET A 201 14.63 -2.31 -8.87
N SER A 202 14.02 -1.14 -9.11
CA SER A 202 14.34 0.11 -8.39
C SER A 202 13.93 0.13 -6.91
N GLU A 203 12.96 -0.71 -6.54
CA GLU A 203 12.41 -0.80 -5.18
C GLU A 203 13.35 -1.55 -4.23
N PHE A 204 14.35 -2.27 -4.75
CA PHE A 204 15.42 -2.81 -3.94
C PHE A 204 16.28 -1.69 -3.34
N THR A 205 16.72 -1.93 -2.11
CA THR A 205 17.72 -1.10 -1.43
C THR A 205 19.07 -1.30 -2.11
N LEU A 206 19.84 -0.21 -2.27
CA LEU A 206 21.22 -0.28 -2.71
C LEU A 206 22.14 -0.38 -1.48
N PRO A 207 23.33 -1.02 -1.59
CA PRO A 207 24.29 -1.15 -0.49
C PRO A 207 25.05 0.18 -0.24
N ARG A 208 24.29 1.26 -0.09
CA ARG A 208 24.74 2.61 0.27
C ARG A 208 23.63 3.30 1.06
N PRO A 209 23.96 4.09 2.09
CA PRO A 209 22.98 4.89 2.82
C PRO A 209 22.10 5.70 1.87
N PRO A 210 20.76 5.56 1.95
CA PRO A 210 19.86 6.38 1.14
C PRO A 210 19.81 7.83 1.64
N MET A 211 20.17 8.05 2.91
CA MET A 211 20.31 9.36 3.55
C MET A 211 21.45 9.33 4.58
N PRO A 212 22.11 10.47 4.87
CA PRO A 212 23.09 10.58 5.94
C PRO A 212 22.51 10.15 7.29
N GLY A 213 23.27 9.37 8.07
CA GLY A 213 22.87 8.92 9.41
C GLY A 213 22.03 7.63 9.47
N TYR A 214 21.65 7.04 8.33
CA TYR A 214 20.85 5.81 8.28
C TYR A 214 21.53 4.68 7.53
N GLN A 215 21.39 3.47 8.05
CA GLN A 215 21.84 2.28 7.34
C GLN A 215 20.83 1.88 6.26
N PRO A 216 21.27 1.37 5.12
CA PRO A 216 20.38 0.74 4.16
C PRO A 216 19.65 -0.47 4.76
N ASN A 217 18.39 -0.70 4.38
CA ASN A 217 17.71 -1.96 4.65
C ASN A 217 18.32 -3.10 3.81
N GLU A 218 19.33 -3.77 4.37
CA GLU A 218 20.03 -4.92 3.78
C GLU A 218 19.11 -6.10 3.45
N ASN A 219 18.04 -6.29 4.22
CA ASN A 219 17.08 -7.36 3.99
C ASN A 219 16.36 -7.19 2.66
N ASN A 220 16.35 -5.99 2.07
CA ASN A 220 15.78 -5.70 0.76
C ASN A 220 16.87 -5.37 -0.27
N TYR A 221 18.08 -5.95 -0.16
CA TYR A 221 19.06 -5.93 -1.24
C TYR A 221 18.66 -6.83 -2.41
N ILE A 222 19.21 -6.49 -3.58
CA ILE A 222 19.02 -7.24 -4.83
C ILE A 222 19.68 -8.62 -4.69
N GLU A 223 18.88 -9.66 -4.88
CA GLU A 223 19.35 -11.05 -4.97
C GLU A 223 18.63 -11.79 -6.11
N PRO A 224 19.26 -12.76 -6.77
CA PRO A 224 18.62 -13.53 -7.84
C PRO A 224 17.33 -14.23 -7.36
N GLY A 225 16.21 -14.01 -8.08
CA GLY A 225 14.92 -14.61 -7.76
C GLY A 225 14.15 -13.95 -6.61
N LYS A 226 14.74 -12.99 -5.90
CA LYS A 226 14.09 -12.22 -4.84
C LYS A 226 13.13 -11.19 -5.43
N ARG A 227 12.07 -10.86 -4.70
CA ARG A 227 11.12 -9.81 -5.04
C ARG A 227 11.33 -8.58 -4.14
N PRO A 228 11.27 -7.37 -4.70
CA PRO A 228 11.43 -6.17 -3.91
C PRO A 228 10.20 -5.87 -3.05
N VAL A 229 10.41 -5.18 -1.93
CA VAL A 229 9.33 -4.61 -1.10
C VAL A 229 8.58 -3.54 -1.89
N THR A 230 7.25 -3.56 -1.82
CA THR A 230 6.38 -2.63 -2.55
C THR A 230 5.33 -1.97 -1.65
N ALA A 231 4.94 -0.75 -1.99
CA ALA A 231 3.92 0.04 -1.28
C ALA A 231 2.49 -0.51 -1.44
N MET A 232 2.27 -1.45 -2.36
CA MET A 232 0.95 -2.01 -2.64
C MET A 232 0.38 -2.70 -1.39
N ALA A 233 -0.89 -2.43 -1.09
CA ALA A 233 -1.59 -2.99 0.06
C ALA A 233 -3.09 -3.14 -0.26
N PRO A 234 -3.47 -4.15 -1.08
CA PRO A 234 -4.88 -4.47 -1.28
C PRO A 234 -5.49 -4.97 0.04
N GLY A 235 -6.67 -4.49 0.40
CA GLY A 235 -7.37 -4.80 1.64
C GLY A 235 -8.74 -5.45 1.41
N LEU A 236 -9.11 -6.34 2.32
CA LEU A 236 -10.44 -6.92 2.46
C LEU A 236 -10.86 -6.85 3.92
N LEU A 237 -12.00 -6.22 4.22
CA LEU A 237 -12.60 -6.24 5.54
C LEU A 237 -13.72 -7.28 5.54
N VAL A 238 -13.63 -8.22 6.48
CA VAL A 238 -14.67 -9.23 6.70
C VAL A 238 -15.23 -9.09 8.11
N ASP A 239 -16.51 -9.37 8.29
CA ASP A 239 -17.10 -9.39 9.62
C ASP A 239 -16.72 -10.65 10.42
N ARG A 240 -17.28 -10.78 11.62
CA ARG A 240 -17.05 -11.94 12.52
C ARG A 240 -17.50 -13.27 11.93
N ARG A 241 -18.43 -13.25 10.97
CA ARG A 241 -18.95 -14.44 10.27
C ARG A 241 -18.10 -14.80 9.06
N GLY A 242 -17.24 -13.88 8.62
CA GLY A 242 -16.40 -14.03 7.43
C GLY A 242 -17.04 -13.45 6.17
N ASP A 243 -18.16 -12.75 6.28
CA ASP A 243 -18.80 -12.09 5.15
C ASP A 243 -18.06 -10.80 4.79
N VAL A 244 -17.88 -10.55 3.49
CA VAL A 244 -17.15 -9.37 2.99
C VAL A 244 -17.97 -8.10 3.22
N GLN A 245 -17.38 -7.18 3.99
CA GLN A 245 -17.93 -5.86 4.30
C GLN A 245 -17.33 -4.77 3.42
N LEU A 246 -16.03 -4.87 3.11
CA LEU A 246 -15.32 -3.87 2.31
C LEU A 246 -14.22 -4.52 1.45
N VAL A 247 -14.24 -4.26 0.16
CA VAL A 247 -13.12 -4.51 -0.77
C VAL A 247 -12.46 -3.17 -1.02
N ILE A 248 -11.19 -3.00 -0.66
CA ILE A 248 -10.55 -1.67 -0.72
C ILE A 248 -9.09 -1.75 -1.11
N GLY A 249 -8.60 -0.71 -1.76
CA GLY A 249 -7.18 -0.44 -1.88
C GLY A 249 -6.96 0.88 -2.60
N ALA A 250 -5.69 1.24 -2.72
CA ALA A 250 -5.33 2.55 -3.21
C ALA A 250 -4.25 2.49 -4.28
N SER A 251 -4.21 3.54 -5.10
CA SER A 251 -3.13 3.81 -6.03
C SER A 251 -2.48 5.15 -5.72
N GLY A 252 -1.16 5.22 -5.65
CA GLY A 252 -0.49 6.46 -5.22
C GLY A 252 0.94 6.35 -4.70
N GLY A 253 1.62 5.22 -4.97
CA GLY A 253 2.97 4.97 -4.46
C GLY A 253 3.01 4.93 -2.94
N SER A 254 3.91 5.71 -2.34
CA SER A 254 4.02 5.81 -0.88
C SER A 254 2.75 6.25 -0.18
N ARG A 255 1.75 6.84 -0.86
CA ARG A 255 0.50 7.28 -0.23
C ARG A 255 -0.57 6.18 -0.11
N ILE A 256 -0.31 4.98 -0.64
CA ILE A 256 -1.31 3.89 -0.69
C ILE A 256 -1.79 3.53 0.73
N VAL A 257 -0.86 3.26 1.65
CA VAL A 257 -1.19 2.78 2.99
C VAL A 257 -1.97 3.83 3.79
N SER A 258 -1.49 5.07 3.83
CA SER A 258 -2.18 6.11 4.61
C SER A 258 -3.56 6.42 4.04
N SER A 259 -3.73 6.41 2.72
CA SER A 259 -5.02 6.70 2.10
C SER A 259 -6.04 5.60 2.37
N ALA A 260 -5.66 4.33 2.21
CA ALA A 260 -6.53 3.20 2.52
C ALA A 260 -6.86 3.15 4.02
N ALA A 261 -5.88 3.34 4.90
CA ALA A 261 -6.10 3.37 6.36
C ALA A 261 -7.03 4.52 6.79
N SER A 262 -6.90 5.72 6.21
CA SER A 262 -7.81 6.84 6.46
C SER A 262 -9.26 6.51 6.06
N VAL A 263 -9.47 5.90 4.89
CA VAL A 263 -10.82 5.52 4.44
C VAL A 263 -11.41 4.44 5.35
N ILE A 264 -10.64 3.42 5.71
CA ILE A 264 -11.07 2.38 6.66
C ILE A 264 -11.45 3.01 8.01
N HIS A 265 -10.64 3.93 8.52
CA HIS A 265 -10.94 4.63 9.78
C HIS A 265 -12.23 5.47 9.67
N ASN A 266 -12.42 6.21 8.58
CA ASN A 266 -13.62 7.01 8.37
C ASN A 266 -14.90 6.14 8.35
N ILE A 267 -14.86 4.98 7.68
CA ILE A 267 -15.99 4.04 7.65
C ILE A 267 -16.22 3.44 9.05
N VAL A 268 -15.20 2.82 9.64
CA VAL A 268 -15.37 1.99 10.84
C VAL A 268 -15.51 2.80 12.14
N ARG A 269 -14.89 3.98 12.22
CA ARG A 269 -14.84 4.78 13.47
C ARG A 269 -15.61 6.08 13.41
N ARG A 270 -15.94 6.57 12.21
CA ARG A 270 -16.66 7.84 12.02
C ARG A 270 -18.01 7.67 11.34
N ASP A 271 -18.43 6.42 11.10
CA ASP A 271 -19.75 6.07 10.56
C ASP A 271 -20.06 6.76 9.22
N MET A 272 -19.01 6.99 8.42
CA MET A 272 -19.14 7.60 7.10
C MET A 272 -19.50 6.52 6.07
N SER A 273 -20.35 6.87 5.09
CA SER A 273 -20.53 6.04 3.89
C SER A 273 -19.21 5.88 3.13
N VAL A 274 -19.11 4.88 2.25
CA VAL A 274 -17.89 4.64 1.48
C VAL A 274 -17.58 5.80 0.53
N GLU A 275 -18.61 6.44 -0.02
CA GLU A 275 -18.53 7.66 -0.81
C GLU A 275 -17.92 8.80 0.00
N GLU A 276 -18.55 9.16 1.13
CA GLU A 276 -18.06 10.25 1.98
C GLU A 276 -16.64 9.99 2.50
N ALA A 277 -16.34 8.75 2.87
CA ALA A 277 -15.03 8.36 3.37
C ALA A 277 -13.93 8.51 2.33
N ILE A 278 -14.20 8.21 1.05
CA ILE A 278 -13.27 8.38 -0.08
C ILE A 278 -13.16 9.85 -0.46
N GLU A 279 -14.24 10.61 -0.40
CA GLU A 279 -14.24 12.04 -0.76
C GLU A 279 -13.55 12.91 0.28
N ALA A 280 -13.61 12.53 1.56
CA ALA A 280 -13.01 13.28 2.66
C ALA A 280 -11.56 13.72 2.37
N PRO A 281 -11.18 14.97 2.71
CA PRO A 281 -9.81 15.44 2.55
C PRO A 281 -8.82 14.57 3.33
N ARG A 282 -7.70 14.21 2.68
CA ARG A 282 -6.69 13.33 3.29
C ARG A 282 -5.38 14.04 3.55
N LEU A 283 -4.67 13.54 4.56
CA LEU A 283 -3.28 13.85 4.81
C LEU A 283 -2.40 12.60 4.68
N HIS A 284 -1.10 12.80 4.52
CA HIS A 284 -0.13 11.75 4.36
C HIS A 284 1.17 12.12 5.08
N HIS A 285 1.76 11.14 5.76
CA HIS A 285 3.13 11.20 6.25
C HIS A 285 3.76 9.81 6.11
N GLN A 286 5.01 9.75 5.69
CA GLN A 286 5.76 8.50 5.42
C GLN A 286 7.03 8.41 6.28
N LEU A 287 6.90 8.84 7.53
CA LEU A 287 7.97 9.02 8.54
C LEU A 287 9.09 10.02 8.19
N LEU A 288 9.63 10.02 6.97
CA LEU A 288 10.69 10.92 6.54
C LEU A 288 10.41 11.54 5.16
N PRO A 289 10.73 12.84 4.98
CA PRO A 289 11.08 13.83 6.01
C PRO A 289 9.90 14.14 6.96
N ASN A 290 10.10 14.96 8.01
CA ASN A 290 9.01 15.53 8.82
C ASN A 290 8.23 16.52 7.93
N VAL A 291 7.33 16.01 7.10
CA VAL A 291 6.46 16.76 6.19
C VAL A 291 5.12 16.03 6.08
N VAL A 292 4.09 16.62 6.66
CA VAL A 292 2.69 16.23 6.44
C VAL A 292 2.22 16.83 5.12
N VAL A 293 1.88 15.97 4.17
CA VAL A 293 1.30 16.38 2.88
C VAL A 293 -0.21 16.33 2.99
N TYR A 294 -0.92 17.41 2.67
CA TYR A 294 -2.38 17.48 2.75
C TYR A 294 -3.04 17.82 1.41
N GLU A 295 -4.26 17.30 1.18
CA GLU A 295 -5.07 17.62 0.00
C GLU A 295 -5.72 19.03 0.09
N ARG A 296 -6.20 19.56 -1.04
CA ARG A 296 -6.89 20.87 -1.06
C ARG A 296 -8.12 20.89 -0.15
N HIS A 297 -8.50 22.08 0.31
CA HIS A 297 -9.67 22.31 1.18
C HIS A 297 -9.57 21.62 2.56
N PHE A 298 -8.35 21.38 3.04
CA PHE A 298 -8.13 20.92 4.41
C PHE A 298 -8.38 22.06 5.42
N SER A 299 -8.84 21.72 6.63
CA SER A 299 -9.09 22.71 7.69
C SER A 299 -7.80 23.41 8.11
N GLU A 300 -7.75 24.75 7.99
CA GLU A 300 -6.58 25.53 8.42
C GLU A 300 -6.37 25.44 9.94
N GLU A 301 -7.44 25.35 10.72
CA GLU A 301 -7.37 25.15 12.18
C GLU A 301 -6.57 23.89 12.52
N VAL A 302 -6.84 22.78 11.82
CA VAL A 302 -6.09 21.53 11.97
C VAL A 302 -4.63 21.71 11.54
N LEU A 303 -4.39 22.38 10.40
CA LEU A 303 -3.03 22.62 9.90
C LEU A 303 -2.19 23.46 10.86
N GLU A 304 -2.75 24.54 11.42
CA GLU A 304 -2.10 25.33 12.46
C GLU A 304 -1.83 24.52 13.72
N SER A 305 -2.79 23.67 14.12
CA SER A 305 -2.61 22.77 15.25
C SER A 305 -1.48 21.77 15.04
N LEU A 306 -1.32 21.24 13.83
CA LEU A 306 -0.20 20.39 13.46
C LEU A 306 1.12 21.18 13.53
N ARG A 307 1.16 22.41 13.00
CA ARG A 307 2.35 23.28 13.08
C ARG A 307 2.76 23.58 14.53
N ARG A 308 1.79 23.88 15.41
CA ARG A 308 2.06 24.12 16.85
C ARG A 308 2.66 22.90 17.55
N ARG A 309 2.35 21.69 17.08
CA ARG A 309 2.92 20.42 17.56
C ARG A 309 4.24 20.05 16.86
N GLY A 310 4.81 20.93 16.04
CA GLY A 310 6.11 20.71 15.37
C GLY A 310 6.05 19.98 14.03
N HIS A 311 4.86 19.72 13.48
CA HIS A 311 4.75 19.17 12.13
C HIS A 311 5.01 20.25 11.08
N VAL A 312 5.82 19.94 10.06
CA VAL A 312 5.87 20.76 8.85
C VAL A 312 4.73 20.31 7.94
N VAL A 313 3.85 21.24 7.56
CA VAL A 313 2.73 20.92 6.65
C VAL A 313 2.98 21.51 5.28
N LYS A 314 2.68 20.75 4.22
CA LYS A 314 2.75 21.22 2.82
C LYS A 314 1.53 20.77 2.02
N PRO A 315 0.97 21.65 1.17
CA PRO A 315 -0.08 21.22 0.27
C PRO A 315 0.48 20.20 -0.72
N ILE A 316 -0.38 19.30 -1.19
CA ILE A 316 0.01 18.32 -2.19
C ILE A 316 0.36 19.01 -3.52
N ASP A 317 1.53 18.66 -4.06
CA ASP A 317 2.11 19.23 -5.29
C ASP A 317 1.93 18.31 -6.52
N ARG A 318 1.47 17.09 -6.30
CA ARG A 318 1.32 16.02 -7.31
C ARG A 318 -0.10 15.46 -7.30
N ARG A 319 -0.40 14.58 -8.26
CA ARG A 319 -1.66 13.84 -8.26
C ARG A 319 -1.84 13.09 -6.93
N PRO A 320 -2.99 13.29 -6.24
CA PRO A 320 -3.31 12.53 -5.04
C PRO A 320 -3.33 11.02 -5.25
N ALA A 321 -3.36 10.29 -4.14
CA ALA A 321 -3.75 8.89 -4.19
C ALA A 321 -5.23 8.77 -4.60
N ALA A 322 -5.59 7.62 -5.17
CA ALA A 322 -6.97 7.27 -5.47
C ALA A 322 -7.31 5.96 -4.78
N VAL A 323 -8.37 5.95 -3.98
CA VAL A 323 -8.91 4.78 -3.28
C VAL A 323 -10.14 4.27 -4.03
N ASN A 324 -10.10 3.03 -4.51
CA ASN A 324 -11.30 2.39 -5.05
C ASN A 324 -11.79 1.38 -4.03
N ALA A 325 -13.11 1.36 -3.81
CA ALA A 325 -13.69 0.44 -2.85
C ALA A 325 -15.09 -0.03 -3.25
N ILE A 326 -15.45 -1.21 -2.75
CA ILE A 326 -16.81 -1.74 -2.76
C ILE A 326 -17.18 -2.06 -1.32
N ALA A 327 -18.19 -1.39 -0.78
CA ALA A 327 -18.74 -1.64 0.54
C ALA A 327 -20.08 -2.35 0.44
N ARG A 328 -20.33 -3.28 1.37
CA ARG A 328 -21.63 -3.92 1.56
C ARG A 328 -22.25 -3.36 2.83
N ALA A 329 -23.37 -2.65 2.70
CA ALA A 329 -24.11 -2.14 3.84
C ALA A 329 -24.93 -3.24 4.53
N GLN A 330 -25.42 -2.96 5.74
CA GLN A 330 -26.17 -3.92 6.57
C GLN A 330 -27.47 -4.42 5.92
N ASP A 331 -28.07 -3.61 5.05
CA ASP A 331 -29.26 -3.91 4.25
C ASP A 331 -28.95 -4.71 2.97
N ARG A 332 -27.70 -5.16 2.80
CA ARG A 332 -27.15 -5.84 1.61
C ARG A 332 -27.05 -4.96 0.37
N VAL A 333 -27.25 -3.64 0.49
CA VAL A 333 -26.95 -2.72 -0.60
C VAL A 333 -25.44 -2.67 -0.82
N ILE A 334 -25.05 -2.68 -2.09
CA ILE A 334 -23.65 -2.62 -2.51
C ILE A 334 -23.36 -1.20 -3.00
N TYR A 335 -22.36 -0.58 -2.40
CA TYR A 335 -21.85 0.73 -2.77
C TYR A 335 -20.47 0.56 -3.39
N ALA A 336 -20.32 0.89 -4.66
CA ALA A 336 -19.06 0.79 -5.38
C ALA A 336 -18.61 2.20 -5.79
N VAL A 337 -17.39 2.57 -5.39
CA VAL A 337 -16.87 3.93 -5.53
C VAL A 337 -15.48 3.90 -6.13
N ALA A 338 -15.30 4.67 -7.19
CA ALA A 338 -14.01 4.98 -7.78
C ALA A 338 -13.60 6.41 -7.41
N ASP A 339 -12.40 6.59 -6.87
CA ASP A 339 -11.93 7.92 -6.43
C ASP A 339 -11.89 8.91 -7.61
N PHE A 340 -12.63 10.02 -7.46
CA PHE A 340 -12.70 11.07 -8.47
C PHE A 340 -11.31 11.65 -8.81
N ARG A 341 -10.35 11.60 -7.87
CA ARG A 341 -9.02 12.21 -8.04
C ARG A 341 -8.19 11.60 -9.17
N LYS A 342 -8.55 10.40 -9.66
CA LYS A 342 -7.93 9.80 -10.85
C LYS A 342 -8.91 9.40 -11.95
N GLY A 343 -10.19 9.75 -11.83
CA GLY A 343 -11.19 9.50 -12.88
C GLY A 343 -11.42 8.02 -13.17
N GLY A 344 -11.55 7.20 -12.13
CA GLY A 344 -11.95 5.80 -12.29
C GLY A 344 -13.42 5.67 -12.66
N ILE A 345 -13.83 4.45 -13.07
CA ILE A 345 -15.21 4.11 -13.41
C ILE A 345 -15.73 3.03 -12.47
N VAL A 346 -17.04 3.01 -12.30
CA VAL A 346 -17.78 1.98 -11.58
C VAL A 346 -18.77 1.37 -12.55
N ASP A 347 -18.91 0.04 -12.51
CA ASP A 347 -19.87 -0.70 -13.33
C ASP A 347 -20.35 -1.95 -12.56
N GLY A 348 -21.55 -2.43 -12.87
CA GLY A 348 -22.22 -3.52 -12.14
C GLY A 348 -23.30 -4.20 -13.00
N TYR A 349 -23.75 -5.38 -12.55
CA TYR A 349 -24.74 -6.20 -13.26
C TYR A 349 -25.77 -6.80 -12.32
#